data_AF-A0A9P6WRL8-F1
#
_entry.id   AF-A0A9P6WRL8-F1
#
_cell.length_a   1.000
_cell.length_b   1.000
_cell.length_c   1.000
_cell.angle_alpha   90.00
_cell.angle_beta   90.00
_cell.angle_gamma   90.00
#
_symmetry.space_group_name_H-M   'P 1'
#
loop_
_entity.id
_entity.type
_entity.pdbx_description
1 polymer ?
#
loop_
_entity_poly.entity_id
_entity_poly.type
_entity_poly.pdbx_seq_one_letter_code
_entity_poly.pdbx_strand_id
1 'polypeptide(L)'
;MLTVRRVLVGVRYGSSLTNATMKSFKGKQKSEQDDFNNKNKIQKRKKRSLEDSISFEDFVLHGQVLHVYRDIIRSIRKIPDPSLRDEVLDFVKGEFKATQNVKDLNIKRSLLIGGIRQWKSVSNNMGLSYTEVVF
;
A
#
# COMPACT_ATOMS: atom_id res chain seq x y z
N MET A 1 -19.22 -90.62 -53.45
CA MET A 1 -19.99 -90.83 -52.20
C MET A 1 -19.79 -89.60 -51.31
N LEU A 2 -20.90 -88.98 -50.88
CA LEU A 2 -21.09 -88.15 -49.65
C LEU A 2 -20.18 -86.89 -49.53
N THR A 3 -20.58 -85.68 -49.93
CA THR A 3 -21.62 -84.74 -49.44
C THR A 3 -21.28 -84.03 -48.11
N VAL A 4 -21.45 -82.69 -48.12
CA VAL A 4 -21.72 -81.74 -47.01
C VAL A 4 -20.48 -81.27 -46.21
N ARG A 5 -20.16 -79.97 -45.97
CA ARG A 5 -20.97 -78.76 -45.72
C ARG A 5 -20.15 -77.46 -45.98
N ARG A 6 -20.85 -76.43 -46.47
CA ARG A 6 -20.42 -75.00 -46.60
C ARG A 6 -20.10 -74.34 -45.25
N VAL A 7 -19.36 -73.21 -45.29
CA VAL A 7 -19.51 -71.88 -44.61
C VAL A 7 -18.21 -71.09 -44.93
N LEU A 8 -18.08 -70.22 -45.96
CA LEU A 8 -18.45 -68.79 -46.05
C LEU A 8 -18.54 -68.14 -44.65
N VAL A 9 -17.73 -67.19 -44.22
CA VAL A 9 -17.78 -65.75 -44.57
C VAL A 9 -16.61 -65.07 -43.81
N GLY A 10 -15.95 -64.10 -44.45
CA GLY A 10 -14.92 -63.29 -43.79
C GLY A 10 -15.47 -62.39 -42.68
N VAL A 11 -14.60 -61.96 -41.78
CA VAL A 11 -14.96 -61.01 -40.74
C VAL A 11 -13.85 -59.97 -40.58
N ARG A 12 -14.10 -58.79 -41.16
CA ARG A 12 -13.50 -57.54 -40.71
C ARG A 12 -14.19 -57.13 -39.42
N TYR A 13 -13.44 -56.92 -38.35
CA TYR A 13 -13.89 -56.02 -37.28
C TYR A 13 -12.79 -54.99 -37.03
N GLY A 14 -13.08 -53.75 -37.42
CA GLY A 14 -12.56 -52.61 -36.70
C GLY A 14 -13.19 -52.62 -35.30
N SER A 15 -12.37 -52.55 -34.27
CA SER A 15 -12.82 -52.29 -32.92
C SER A 15 -12.48 -50.85 -32.58
N SER A 16 -13.53 -50.04 -32.50
CA SER A 16 -13.53 -48.71 -31.93
C SER A 16 -12.94 -48.74 -30.52
N LEU A 17 -11.88 -47.95 -30.31
CA LEU A 17 -11.53 -47.51 -28.96
C LEU A 17 -12.72 -46.70 -28.44
N THR A 18 -13.40 -47.24 -27.44
CA THR A 18 -14.54 -46.59 -26.79
C THR A 18 -14.06 -45.36 -26.00
N ASN A 19 -14.93 -44.36 -25.88
CA ASN A 19 -14.66 -43.07 -25.22
C ASN A 19 -14.29 -43.18 -23.72
N ALA A 20 -14.34 -44.36 -23.12
CA ALA A 20 -13.95 -44.61 -21.73
C ALA A 20 -12.41 -44.62 -21.55
N THR A 21 -11.65 -45.22 -22.49
CA THR A 21 -10.19 -45.32 -22.38
C THR A 21 -9.49 -43.98 -22.64
N MET A 22 -10.09 -43.09 -23.45
CA MET A 22 -9.57 -41.74 -23.72
C MET A 22 -9.77 -40.73 -22.57
N LYS A 23 -10.62 -41.03 -21.58
CA LYS A 23 -10.86 -40.11 -20.45
C LYS A 23 -9.83 -40.24 -19.32
N SER A 24 -9.11 -41.37 -19.22
CA SER A 24 -8.12 -41.59 -18.16
C SER A 24 -6.79 -40.84 -18.39
N PHE A 25 -6.41 -40.60 -19.65
CA PHE A 25 -5.19 -39.87 -19.99
C PHE A 25 -5.31 -38.33 -19.97
N LYS A 26 -6.53 -37.79 -19.83
CA LYS A 26 -6.81 -36.34 -19.89
C LYS A 26 -6.97 -35.68 -18.52
N GLY A 27 -6.47 -36.32 -17.47
CA GLY A 27 -6.59 -35.87 -16.07
C GLY A 27 -5.43 -35.03 -15.51
N LYS A 28 -4.33 -34.84 -16.25
CA LYS A 28 -3.11 -34.19 -15.74
C LYS A 28 -2.64 -32.93 -16.48
N GLN A 29 -3.43 -32.37 -17.40
CA GLN A 29 -3.06 -31.14 -18.14
C GLN A 29 -3.98 -29.94 -17.86
N LYS A 30 -4.70 -29.94 -16.74
CA LYS A 30 -5.53 -28.79 -16.34
C LYS A 30 -4.94 -27.94 -15.21
N SER A 31 -3.91 -28.39 -14.49
CA SER A 31 -3.34 -27.63 -13.38
C SER A 31 -2.20 -26.68 -13.77
N GLU A 32 -1.50 -26.90 -14.89
CA GLU A 32 -0.36 -26.05 -15.28
C GLU A 32 -0.73 -24.89 -16.20
N GLN A 33 -1.85 -24.97 -16.92
CA GLN A 33 -2.29 -23.91 -17.84
C GLN A 33 -2.88 -22.70 -17.09
N ASP A 34 -3.45 -22.92 -15.91
CA ASP A 34 -4.07 -21.89 -15.07
C ASP A 34 -3.02 -21.03 -14.32
N ASP A 35 -1.82 -21.57 -14.09
CA ASP A 35 -0.71 -20.86 -13.42
C ASP A 35 0.03 -19.87 -14.33
N PHE A 36 0.06 -20.10 -15.65
CA PHE A 36 0.65 -19.17 -16.61
C PHE A 36 -0.22 -17.94 -16.87
N ASN A 37 -1.54 -18.07 -16.77
CA ASN A 37 -2.47 -16.97 -17.04
C ASN A 37 -2.59 -15.98 -15.86
N ASN A 38 -2.09 -16.37 -14.68
CA ASN A 38 -2.10 -15.55 -13.46
C ASN A 38 -0.92 -14.56 -13.37
N LYS A 39 0.04 -14.59 -14.29
CA LYS A 39 1.18 -13.65 -14.31
C LYS A 39 0.86 -12.29 -14.96
N ASN A 40 -0.25 -12.19 -15.69
CA ASN A 40 -0.72 -10.95 -16.32
C ASN A 40 -1.62 -10.08 -15.41
N LYS A 41 -1.83 -10.47 -14.15
CA LYS A 41 -2.39 -9.62 -13.11
C LYS A 41 -1.29 -8.82 -12.38
N ILE A 42 -0.34 -8.27 -13.12
CA ILE A 42 0.37 -7.07 -12.65
C ILE A 42 -0.70 -5.98 -12.66
N GLN A 43 -1.32 -5.78 -11.50
CA GLN A 43 -2.37 -4.79 -11.28
C GLN A 43 -1.88 -3.48 -11.89
N LYS A 44 -2.47 -3.08 -13.03
CA LYS A 44 -2.13 -1.84 -13.73
C LYS A 44 -2.35 -0.72 -12.72
N ARG A 45 -1.28 -0.23 -12.09
CA ARG A 45 -1.34 0.86 -11.11
C ARG A 45 -2.10 1.99 -11.78
N LYS A 46 -3.25 2.34 -11.20
CA LYS A 46 -4.12 3.42 -11.69
C LYS A 46 -3.23 4.65 -11.88
N LYS A 47 -3.08 5.14 -13.12
CA LYS A 47 -2.28 6.34 -13.38
C LYS A 47 -2.95 7.48 -12.61
N ARG A 48 -2.26 8.06 -11.63
CA ARG A 48 -2.75 9.21 -10.87
C ARG A 48 -3.07 10.32 -11.87
N SER A 49 -4.31 10.81 -11.89
CA SER A 49 -4.70 11.93 -12.76
C SER A 49 -4.03 13.21 -12.26
N LEU A 50 -3.88 14.19 -13.15
CA LEU A 50 -3.40 15.53 -12.78
C LEU A 50 -4.33 16.21 -11.75
N GLU A 51 -5.61 15.86 -11.74
CA GLU A 51 -6.60 16.28 -10.73
C GLU A 51 -6.27 15.78 -9.31
N ASP A 52 -5.56 14.64 -9.18
CA ASP A 52 -5.10 14.11 -7.89
C ASP A 52 -3.75 14.71 -7.46
N SER A 53 -3.20 15.67 -8.22
CA SER A 53 -1.91 16.29 -7.91
C SER A 53 -2.06 17.39 -6.86
N ILE A 54 -1.17 17.37 -5.87
CA ILE A 54 -1.16 18.38 -4.80
C ILE A 54 -0.67 19.71 -5.36
N SER A 55 -1.28 20.83 -4.95
CA SER A 55 -0.79 22.15 -5.39
C SER A 55 0.65 22.36 -4.93
N PHE A 56 1.42 23.12 -5.71
CA PHE A 56 2.80 23.43 -5.37
C PHE A 56 2.91 24.11 -4.00
N GLU A 57 2.03 25.07 -3.68
CA GLU A 57 2.05 25.72 -2.36
C GLU A 57 1.78 24.73 -1.23
N ASP A 58 0.92 23.74 -1.47
CA ASP A 58 0.56 22.70 -0.50
C ASP A 58 1.74 21.73 -0.28
N PHE A 59 2.49 21.43 -1.35
CA PHE A 59 3.74 20.67 -1.27
C PHE A 59 4.81 21.39 -0.45
N VAL A 60 5.03 22.69 -0.73
CA VAL A 60 5.98 23.52 0.02
C VAL A 60 5.58 23.59 1.50
N LEU A 61 4.30 23.82 1.78
CA LEU A 61 3.78 23.88 3.14
C LEU A 61 3.96 22.55 3.89
N HIS A 62 3.71 21.42 3.25
CA HIS A 62 3.99 20.11 3.85
C HIS A 62 5.48 19.93 4.21
N GLY A 63 6.39 20.43 3.38
CA GLY A 63 7.82 20.45 3.68
C GLY A 63 8.13 21.24 4.95
N GLN A 64 7.54 22.43 5.10
CA GLN A 64 7.69 23.28 6.27
C GLN A 64 7.13 22.64 7.55
N VAL A 65 5.93 22.05 7.47
CA VAL A 65 5.30 21.33 8.60
C VAL A 65 6.20 20.17 9.06
N LEU A 66 6.73 19.38 8.13
CA LEU A 66 7.63 18.27 8.45
C LEU A 66 8.93 18.73 9.10
N HIS A 67 9.47 19.87 8.65
CA HIS A 67 10.68 20.45 9.23
C HIS A 67 10.42 20.86 10.69
N VAL A 68 9.37 21.63 10.95
CA VAL A 68 8.98 22.07 12.30
C VAL A 68 8.72 20.88 13.21
N TYR A 69 7.94 19.90 12.75
CA TYR A 69 7.67 18.70 13.54
C TYR A 69 8.97 18.00 13.97
N ARG A 70 9.92 17.82 13.04
CA ARG A 70 11.19 17.17 13.35
C ARG A 70 12.02 17.98 14.34
N ASP A 71 12.03 19.30 14.23
CA ASP A 71 12.78 20.17 15.15
C ASP A 71 12.19 20.19 16.55
N ILE A 72 10.86 20.25 16.66
CA ILE A 72 10.15 20.10 17.93
C ILE A 72 10.53 18.76 18.57
N ILE A 73 10.42 17.64 17.85
CA ILE A 73 10.77 16.33 18.37
C ILE A 73 12.25 16.26 18.80
N ARG A 74 13.17 16.87 18.06
CA ARG A 74 14.59 16.94 18.46
C ARG A 74 14.79 17.74 19.74
N SER A 75 14.08 18.85 19.91
CA SER A 75 14.16 19.67 21.12
C SER A 75 13.58 18.95 22.35
N ILE A 76 12.47 18.22 22.18
CA ILE A 76 11.87 17.38 23.24
C ILE A 76 12.85 16.31 23.73
N ARG A 77 13.62 15.69 22.83
CA ARG A 77 14.62 14.68 23.22
C ARG A 77 15.75 15.23 24.10
N LYS A 78 15.93 16.55 24.16
CA LYS A 78 16.92 17.20 25.05
C LYS A 78 16.41 17.33 26.50
N ILE A 79 15.13 17.07 26.75
CA ILE A 79 14.55 17.09 28.10
C ILE A 79 15.15 15.94 28.92
N PRO A 80 15.70 16.22 30.11
CA PRO A 80 16.37 15.20 30.93
C PRO A 80 15.39 14.25 31.63
N ASP A 81 14.23 14.75 32.07
CA ASP A 81 13.21 13.92 32.73
C ASP A 81 12.44 13.08 31.69
N PRO A 82 12.49 11.73 31.78
CA PRO A 82 11.78 10.85 30.86
C PRO A 82 10.25 10.98 30.95
N SER A 83 9.69 11.23 32.14
CA SER A 83 8.24 11.31 32.32
C SER A 83 7.68 12.53 31.60
N LEU A 84 8.25 13.71 31.87
CA LEU A 84 7.88 14.95 31.18
C LEU A 84 8.12 14.86 29.67
N ARG A 85 9.22 14.23 29.25
CA ARG A 85 9.53 14.06 27.83
C ARG A 85 8.43 13.29 27.10
N ASP A 86 7.95 12.19 27.67
CA ASP A 86 6.92 11.35 27.04
C ASP A 86 5.57 12.08 27.00
N GLU A 87 5.22 12.80 28.07
CA GLU A 87 4.01 13.64 28.13
C GLU A 87 4.02 14.73 27.05
N VAL A 88 5.10 15.51 26.95
CA VAL A 88 5.23 16.58 25.95
C VAL A 88 5.25 16.00 24.54
N LEU A 89 5.86 14.84 24.34
CA LEU A 89 5.91 14.16 23.06
C LEU A 89 4.50 13.72 22.61
N ASP A 90 3.71 13.16 23.52
CA ASP A 90 2.34 12.75 23.23
C ASP A 90 1.41 13.95 23.01
N PHE A 91 1.59 15.03 23.77
CA PHE A 91 0.91 16.29 23.55
C PHE A 91 1.16 16.82 22.13
N VAL A 92 2.44 16.94 21.73
CA VAL A 92 2.80 17.44 20.39
C VAL A 92 2.25 16.52 19.30
N LYS A 93 2.36 15.19 19.44
CA LYS A 93 1.75 14.27 18.49
C LYS A 93 0.23 14.45 18.39
N GLY A 94 -0.44 14.73 19.51
CA GLY A 94 -1.86 15.04 19.57
C GLY A 94 -2.23 16.26 18.74
N GLU A 95 -1.49 17.36 18.92
CA GLU A 95 -1.69 18.63 18.19
C GLU A 95 -1.56 18.46 16.67
N PHE A 96 -0.49 17.77 16.22
CA PHE A 96 -0.29 17.52 14.78
C PHE A 96 -1.34 16.56 14.19
N LYS A 97 -1.82 15.58 14.97
CA LYS A 97 -2.90 14.68 14.54
C LYS A 97 -4.24 15.41 14.43
N ALA A 98 -4.55 16.30 15.36
CA ALA A 98 -5.78 17.09 15.36
C ALA A 98 -5.90 17.99 14.13
N THR A 99 -4.77 18.48 13.62
CA THR A 99 -4.70 19.39 12.47
C THR A 99 -4.54 18.69 11.12
N GLN A 100 -4.38 17.36 11.09
CA GLN A 100 -4.09 16.59 9.86
C GLN A 100 -5.19 16.67 8.80
N ASN A 101 -6.46 16.82 9.19
CA ASN A 101 -7.60 16.82 8.27
C ASN A 101 -7.95 18.20 7.70
N VAL A 102 -7.18 19.25 8.04
CA VAL A 102 -7.43 20.59 7.53
C VAL A 102 -7.03 20.67 6.06
N LYS A 103 -7.99 20.98 5.18
CA LYS A 103 -7.76 21.07 3.73
C LYS A 103 -7.34 22.46 3.29
N ASP A 104 -7.82 23.49 3.96
CA ASP A 104 -7.60 24.88 3.56
C ASP A 104 -6.17 25.34 3.84
N LEU A 105 -5.50 25.76 2.77
CA LEU A 105 -4.08 26.10 2.80
C LEU A 105 -3.76 27.30 3.71
N ASN A 106 -4.62 28.32 3.71
CA ASN A 106 -4.47 29.49 4.59
C ASN A 106 -4.62 29.12 6.07
N ILE A 107 -5.54 28.19 6.38
CA ILE A 107 -5.75 27.72 7.74
C ILE A 107 -4.54 26.89 8.18
N LYS A 108 -4.03 25.98 7.33
CA LYS A 108 -2.79 25.22 7.62
C LYS A 108 -1.61 26.15 7.93
N ARG A 109 -1.41 27.23 7.15
CA ARG A 109 -0.35 28.22 7.42
C ARG A 109 -0.53 28.90 8.77
N SER A 110 -1.75 29.37 9.05
CA SER A 110 -2.07 30.02 10.33
C SER A 110 -1.81 29.09 11.51
N LEU A 111 -2.26 27.83 11.41
CA LEU A 111 -2.02 26.79 12.42
C LEU A 111 -0.53 26.50 12.60
N LEU A 112 0.24 26.44 11.51
CA LEU A 112 1.69 26.22 11.57
C LEU A 112 2.39 27.37 12.32
N ILE A 113 2.09 28.61 11.96
CA ILE A 113 2.66 29.80 12.62
C ILE A 113 2.24 29.84 14.10
N GLY A 114 0.98 29.55 14.39
CA GLY A 114 0.46 29.44 15.75
C GLY A 114 1.19 28.37 16.57
N GLY A 115 1.36 27.18 16.00
CA GLY A 115 2.07 26.06 16.62
C GLY A 115 3.55 26.37 16.88
N ILE A 116 4.24 27.04 15.94
CA ILE A 116 5.62 27.49 16.13
C ILE A 116 5.70 28.48 17.31
N ARG A 117 4.79 29.46 17.37
CA ARG A 117 4.76 30.45 18.45
C ARG A 117 4.47 29.80 19.81
N GLN A 118 3.50 28.88 19.85
CA GLN A 118 3.17 28.13 21.05
C GLN A 118 4.35 27.28 21.52
N TRP A 119 5.00 26.56 20.61
CA TRP A 119 6.19 25.77 20.93
C TRP A 119 7.35 26.63 21.42
N LYS A 120 7.60 27.79 20.80
CA LYS A 120 8.61 28.76 21.25
C LYS A 120 8.35 29.19 22.69
N SER A 121 7.10 29.47 23.05
CA SER A 121 6.71 29.80 24.42
C SER A 121 6.98 28.64 25.39
N VAL A 122 6.51 27.44 25.05
CA VAL A 122 6.66 26.22 25.86
C VAL A 122 8.14 25.86 26.06
N SER A 123 8.93 25.82 24.99
CA SER A 123 10.35 25.52 25.04
C SER A 123 11.13 26.53 25.90
N ASN A 124 10.86 27.83 25.75
CA ASN A 124 11.47 28.86 26.59
C ASN A 124 11.14 28.67 28.08
N ASN A 125 9.89 28.36 28.40
CA ASN A 125 9.47 28.11 29.80
C ASN A 125 10.14 26.86 30.39
N MET A 126 10.49 25.88 29.55
CA MET A 126 11.24 24.68 29.96
C MET A 126 12.77 24.88 29.96
N GLY A 127 13.27 26.10 29.68
CA GLY A 127 14.70 26.38 29.57
C GLY A 127 15.37 25.74 28.37
N LEU A 128 14.60 25.29 27.38
CA LEU A 128 15.13 24.74 26.13
C LEU A 128 15.41 25.88 25.15
N SER A 129 16.63 25.92 24.61
CA SER A 129 16.94 26.81 23.49
C SER A 129 16.25 26.29 22.23
N TYR A 130 15.24 27.04 21.76
CA TYR A 130 14.65 26.84 20.46
C TYR A 130 15.60 27.38 19.38
N THR A 131 15.98 26.53 18.43
CA THR A 131 16.63 26.99 17.19
C THR A 131 15.57 27.63 16.33
N GLU A 132 15.70 28.93 16.06
CA GLU A 132 14.72 29.65 15.23
C GLU A 132 14.60 28.97 13.86
N VAL A 133 13.39 28.49 13.55
CA VAL A 133 13.07 27.99 12.22
C VAL A 133 12.81 29.21 11.33
N VAL A 134 13.83 29.60 10.56
CA VAL A 134 13.74 30.65 9.54
C VAL A 134 13.32 29.98 8.24
N PHE A 135 12.21 30.45 7.66
CA PHE A 135 11.70 29.99 6.36
C PHE A 135 11.99 31.01 5.27
#